data_AF-A0A933GXB5-F1
#
_entry.id   AF-A0A933GXB5-F1
#
_cell.length_a   1.000
_cell.length_b   1.000
_cell.length_c   1.000
_cell.angle_alpha   90.00
_cell.angle_beta   90.00
_cell.angle_gamma   90.00
#
_symmetry.space_group_name_H-M   'P 1'
#
loop_
_entity.id
_entity.type
_entity.pdbx_description
1 polymer ?
#
loop_
_entity_poly.entity_id
_entity_poly.type
_entity_poly.pdbx_seq_one_letter_code
_entity_poly.pdbx_strand_id
1 'polypeptide(L)'
;MKTKAIAVLAGAVALAGLLFAWRSCEPEDQQRNDSQPVDPIPSQEDLSLLGADLFQRECAPCHGEAGRGDGPAARYLDPRPRNFTRRRFKIVSTRSGSLPTDRDLLETLRRGLPGSAMPAFVYLSDREREALVLHVKSLAVFEVDGETVRPFETWDRTPFEVSQEPPRTEQSIARGKEVYEKVECAKCHGDRGLGDGPSAATLVDEEEHAIRAANLTLGVYKGGDESRDLYLRLMCGMPGSPMPSFQATFEKEEDCWALVHYMQSLRGPDAPWRPDAPEESAVARGWRLFNEMGCRSCHGAGGRGGVTNPNYIKDTVPPLHTLADRMMLFDREDVEEIVRILEQGSSLHSLEDDPPVPRFNAALAQYDAIREVIQNGITAGRKDPEGIAPPINMPSWRHLLSDADVDAIIAWLLTQQPWEDENG
;
A
#
# COMPACT_ATOMS: atom_id res chain seq x y z
N MET A 1 -96.76 -17.99 -2.78
CA MET A 1 -96.29 -17.03 -3.80
C MET A 1 -94.79 -16.85 -3.56
N LYS A 2 -93.94 -17.78 -3.98
CA LYS A 2 -93.42 -18.05 -5.33
C LYS A 2 -92.45 -16.97 -5.84
N THR A 3 -91.18 -17.39 -5.78
CA THR A 3 -90.11 -17.23 -6.77
C THR A 3 -89.19 -16.02 -6.66
N LYS A 4 -87.94 -16.38 -6.34
CA LYS A 4 -86.68 -15.66 -6.56
C LYS A 4 -86.59 -15.13 -8.00
N ALA A 5 -86.08 -13.92 -8.13
CA ALA A 5 -85.27 -13.51 -9.27
C ALA A 5 -84.09 -12.70 -8.73
N ILE A 6 -82.93 -13.36 -8.67
CA ILE A 6 -81.63 -12.73 -8.40
C ILE A 6 -81.23 -12.06 -9.72
N ALA A 7 -81.34 -10.74 -9.78
CA ALA A 7 -80.72 -9.94 -10.82
C ALA A 7 -79.36 -9.49 -10.29
N VAL A 8 -78.30 -10.11 -10.80
CA VAL A 8 -76.91 -9.69 -10.56
C VAL A 8 -76.72 -8.37 -11.29
N LEU A 9 -76.63 -7.29 -10.51
CA LEU A 9 -76.23 -5.97 -10.98
C LEU A 9 -74.78 -6.04 -11.49
N ALA A 10 -74.62 -5.90 -12.80
CA ALA A 10 -73.34 -5.56 -13.41
C ALA A 10 -73.02 -4.10 -13.03
N GLY A 11 -72.18 -3.93 -12.00
CA GLY A 11 -71.62 -2.64 -11.65
C GLY A 11 -70.65 -2.18 -12.73
N ALA A 12 -71.05 -1.22 -13.55
CA ALA A 12 -70.12 -0.43 -14.34
C ALA A 12 -69.38 0.52 -13.39
N VAL A 13 -68.25 0.07 -12.85
CA VAL A 13 -67.28 0.95 -12.20
C VAL A 13 -66.62 1.76 -13.31
N ALA A 14 -66.86 3.07 -13.31
CA ALA A 14 -66.10 4.00 -14.12
C ALA A 14 -64.63 3.91 -13.72
N LEU A 15 -63.80 3.32 -14.59
CA LEU A 15 -62.35 3.44 -14.54
C LEU A 15 -62.00 4.91 -14.83
N ALA A 16 -61.96 5.72 -13.77
CA ALA A 16 -61.18 6.94 -13.81
C ALA A 16 -59.72 6.52 -14.00
N GLY A 17 -59.20 6.76 -15.20
CA GLY A 17 -57.79 6.57 -15.52
C GLY A 17 -56.93 7.46 -14.64
N LEU A 18 -56.51 6.96 -13.49
CA LEU A 18 -55.30 7.41 -12.83
C LEU A 18 -54.13 6.89 -13.65
N LEU A 19 -53.69 7.71 -14.60
CA LEU A 19 -52.34 7.62 -15.15
C LEU A 19 -51.38 7.81 -13.98
N PHE A 20 -50.99 6.71 -13.34
CA PHE A 20 -49.77 6.65 -12.56
C PHE A 20 -48.63 6.90 -13.55
N ALA A 21 -48.26 8.18 -13.71
CA ALA A 21 -46.97 8.54 -14.24
C ALA A 21 -45.94 7.90 -13.29
N TRP A 22 -45.34 6.80 -13.74
CA TRP A 22 -44.09 6.31 -13.18
C TRP A 22 -43.09 7.46 -13.33
N ARG A 23 -42.94 8.21 -12.24
CA ARG A 23 -41.92 9.23 -12.09
C ARG A 23 -40.63 8.45 -11.90
N SER A 24 -39.90 8.28 -12.99
CA SER A 24 -38.52 7.81 -12.98
C SER A 24 -37.79 8.59 -11.88
N CYS A 25 -37.24 7.88 -10.90
CA CYS A 25 -36.24 8.44 -10.01
C CYS A 25 -34.97 8.56 -10.85
N GLU A 26 -34.89 9.63 -11.65
CA GLU A 26 -33.64 10.08 -12.21
C GLU A 26 -32.76 10.52 -11.03
N PRO A 27 -31.47 10.16 -10.99
CA PRO A 27 -30.58 10.70 -9.98
C PRO A 27 -30.63 12.23 -10.11
N GLU A 28 -30.80 12.93 -8.99
CA GLU A 28 -30.64 14.38 -8.95
C GLU A 28 -29.27 14.70 -9.52
N ASP A 29 -29.24 15.12 -10.78
CA ASP A 29 -28.14 15.84 -11.38
C ASP A 29 -27.93 17.06 -10.49
N GLN A 30 -27.04 16.91 -9.51
CA GLN A 30 -26.31 18.04 -8.98
C GLN A 30 -25.68 18.69 -10.22
N GLN A 31 -26.30 19.77 -10.69
CA GLN A 31 -25.71 20.70 -11.62
C GLN A 31 -24.37 21.11 -11.03
N ARG A 32 -23.32 20.37 -11.38
CA ARG A 32 -21.96 20.85 -11.30
C ARG A 32 -21.98 22.14 -12.08
N ASN A 33 -21.67 23.20 -11.38
CA ASN A 33 -21.54 24.51 -11.97
C ASN A 33 -20.36 24.46 -12.96
N ASP A 34 -20.63 24.12 -14.21
CA ASP A 34 -19.70 24.02 -15.35
C ASP A 34 -19.09 25.38 -15.76
N SER A 35 -19.28 26.43 -14.95
CA SER A 35 -18.73 27.77 -15.18
C SER A 35 -17.47 28.08 -14.38
N GLN A 36 -16.86 27.08 -13.71
CA GLN A 36 -15.46 27.23 -13.29
C GLN A 36 -14.56 27.08 -14.53
N PRO A 37 -13.63 28.01 -14.78
CA PRO A 37 -12.63 27.81 -15.83
C PRO A 37 -11.91 26.50 -15.54
N VAL A 38 -11.98 25.55 -16.47
CA VAL A 38 -11.06 24.42 -16.45
C VAL A 38 -9.67 25.02 -16.57
N ASP A 39 -8.85 24.91 -15.52
CA ASP A 39 -7.49 25.42 -15.56
C ASP A 39 -6.82 24.94 -16.86
N PRO A 40 -6.17 25.85 -17.62
CA PRO A 40 -5.54 25.48 -18.87
C PRO A 40 -4.63 24.27 -18.64
N ILE A 41 -4.66 23.30 -19.57
CA ILE A 41 -3.75 22.16 -19.51
C ILE A 41 -2.33 22.73 -19.46
N PRO A 42 -1.57 22.48 -18.37
CA PRO A 42 -0.24 23.06 -18.21
C PRO A 42 0.66 22.60 -19.35
N SER A 43 1.55 23.49 -19.80
CA SER A 43 2.51 23.14 -20.84
C SER A 43 3.50 22.08 -20.32
N GLN A 44 4.21 21.41 -21.23
CA GLN A 44 5.26 20.45 -20.84
C GLN A 44 6.39 21.12 -20.03
N GLU A 45 6.64 22.41 -20.27
CA GLU A 45 7.58 23.22 -19.50
C GLU A 45 7.07 23.44 -18.06
N ASP A 46 5.79 23.78 -17.90
CA ASP A 46 5.16 23.93 -16.58
C ASP A 46 5.20 22.62 -15.78
N LEU A 47 4.90 21.49 -16.41
CA LEU A 47 5.01 20.16 -15.76
C LEU A 47 6.45 19.82 -15.38
N SER A 48 7.43 20.21 -16.19
CA SER A 48 8.85 19.98 -15.89
C SER A 48 9.31 20.81 -14.68
N LEU A 49 8.90 22.08 -14.61
CA LEU A 49 9.18 22.96 -13.49
C LEU A 49 8.49 22.48 -12.20
N LEU A 50 7.22 22.08 -12.31
CA LEU A 50 6.46 21.49 -11.20
C LEU A 50 7.17 20.23 -10.68
N GLY A 51 7.58 19.33 -11.58
CA GLY A 51 8.28 18.11 -11.21
C GLY A 51 9.61 18.37 -10.50
N ALA A 52 10.37 19.37 -10.95
CA ALA A 52 11.61 19.77 -10.30
C ALA A 52 11.39 20.36 -8.90
N ASP A 53 10.40 21.25 -8.74
CA ASP A 53 10.05 21.82 -7.42
C ASP A 53 9.61 20.73 -6.43
N LEU A 54 8.69 19.86 -6.86
CA LEU A 54 8.22 18.73 -6.07
C LEU A 54 9.37 17.80 -5.69
N PHE A 55 10.27 17.49 -6.62
CA PHE A 55 11.39 16.62 -6.34
C PHE A 55 12.33 17.22 -5.28
N GLN A 56 12.61 18.52 -5.36
CA GLN A 56 13.46 19.19 -4.37
C GLN A 56 12.86 19.16 -2.97
N ARG A 57 11.54 19.34 -2.85
CA ARG A 57 10.85 19.34 -1.55
C ARG A 57 10.64 17.93 -0.99
N GLU A 58 10.18 17.00 -1.82
CA GLU A 58 9.65 15.71 -1.38
C GLU A 58 10.66 14.57 -1.53
N CYS A 59 11.61 14.65 -2.47
CA CYS A 59 12.48 13.53 -2.83
C CYS A 59 13.97 13.77 -2.51
N ALA A 60 14.48 14.98 -2.73
CA ALA A 60 15.89 15.32 -2.57
C ALA A 60 16.47 15.09 -1.15
N PRO A 61 15.71 15.24 -0.04
CA PRO A 61 16.23 14.90 1.30
C PRO A 61 16.78 13.47 1.41
N CYS A 62 16.21 12.54 0.64
CA CYS A 62 16.64 11.14 0.57
C CYS A 62 17.46 10.85 -0.70
N HIS A 63 16.96 11.25 -1.87
CA HIS A 63 17.56 10.90 -3.16
C HIS A 63 18.68 11.86 -3.62
N GLY A 64 18.90 12.96 -2.92
CA GLY A 64 19.84 14.03 -3.30
C GLY A 64 19.27 14.92 -4.40
N GLU A 65 19.74 16.17 -4.47
CA GLU A 65 19.24 17.17 -5.45
C GLU A 65 19.43 16.72 -6.90
N ALA A 66 20.47 15.94 -7.17
CA ALA A 66 20.77 15.37 -8.48
C ALA A 66 20.26 13.93 -8.66
N GLY A 67 19.46 13.41 -7.71
CA GLY A 67 18.92 12.05 -7.76
C GLY A 67 19.95 10.93 -7.67
N ARG A 68 21.10 11.18 -7.03
CA ARG A 68 22.20 10.22 -6.90
C ARG A 68 22.05 9.23 -5.74
N GLY A 69 20.96 9.30 -4.99
CA GLY A 69 20.75 8.48 -3.80
C GLY A 69 21.66 8.90 -2.63
N ASP A 70 22.16 10.14 -2.65
CA ASP A 70 23.17 10.70 -1.76
C ASP A 70 22.64 11.89 -0.92
N GLY A 71 21.32 11.97 -0.74
CA GLY A 71 20.69 12.99 0.10
C GLY A 71 21.17 12.91 1.56
N PRO A 72 21.02 13.99 2.35
CA PRO A 72 21.52 14.05 3.73
C PRO A 72 21.01 12.90 4.62
N ALA A 73 19.81 12.37 4.34
CA ALA A 73 19.24 11.22 5.04
C ALA A 73 19.79 9.86 4.56
N ALA A 74 20.30 9.76 3.33
CA ALA A 74 20.60 8.50 2.65
C ALA A 74 21.53 7.56 3.43
N ARG A 75 22.55 8.12 4.10
CA ARG A 75 23.53 7.34 4.89
C ARG A 75 22.93 6.63 6.11
N TYR A 76 21.72 7.00 6.51
CA TYR A 76 21.03 6.45 7.66
C TYR A 76 19.86 5.54 7.30
N LEU A 77 19.58 5.38 6.00
CA LEU A 77 18.46 4.58 5.50
C LEU A 77 18.96 3.22 4.99
N ASP A 78 18.24 2.18 5.36
CA ASP A 78 18.45 0.81 4.91
C ASP A 78 17.10 0.22 4.47
N PRO A 79 16.90 -0.09 3.18
CA PRO A 79 17.86 0.04 2.08
C PRO A 79 18.13 1.51 1.71
N ARG A 80 19.28 1.77 1.07
CA ARG A 80 19.63 3.11 0.57
C ARG A 80 18.64 3.60 -0.51
N PRO A 81 18.40 4.93 -0.58
CA PRO A 81 17.60 5.54 -1.64
C PRO A 81 18.16 5.24 -3.04
N ARG A 82 17.27 5.16 -4.03
CA ARG A 82 17.63 4.84 -5.41
C ARG A 82 18.45 5.98 -6.04
N ASN A 83 19.56 5.60 -6.68
CA ASN A 83 20.30 6.46 -7.60
C ASN A 83 19.64 6.42 -9.00
N PHE A 84 18.86 7.44 -9.35
CA PHE A 84 18.15 7.52 -10.62
C PHE A 84 19.10 7.72 -11.80
N THR A 85 20.26 8.34 -11.56
CA THR A 85 21.29 8.54 -12.59
C THR A 85 21.89 7.22 -13.06
N ARG A 86 21.72 6.09 -12.34
CA ARG A 86 22.21 4.77 -12.77
C ARG A 86 21.29 4.07 -13.77
N ARG A 87 20.10 4.62 -14.05
CA ARG A 87 19.15 4.05 -15.02
C ARG A 87 18.71 2.61 -14.67
N ARG A 88 18.75 2.24 -13.38
CA ARG A 88 18.38 0.91 -12.89
C ARG A 88 17.27 1.00 -11.87
N PHE A 89 16.11 0.46 -12.18
CA PHE A 89 14.95 0.48 -11.29
C PHE A 89 14.60 -0.93 -10.84
N LYS A 90 14.35 -1.11 -9.54
CA LYS A 90 14.09 -2.44 -8.96
C LYS A 90 12.69 -2.96 -9.29
N ILE A 91 11.70 -2.06 -9.39
CA ILE A 91 10.31 -2.40 -9.67
C ILE A 91 10.03 -2.05 -11.13
N VAL A 92 10.01 -3.07 -11.97
CA VAL A 92 9.77 -2.96 -13.41
C VAL A 92 8.73 -3.97 -13.84
N SER A 93 7.96 -3.64 -14.88
CA SER A 93 7.13 -4.59 -15.62
C SER A 93 7.69 -4.86 -17.01
N THR A 94 8.91 -4.41 -17.32
CA THR A 94 9.61 -4.61 -18.60
C THR A 94 10.67 -5.71 -18.47
N ARG A 95 11.16 -6.23 -19.60
CA ARG A 95 12.17 -7.29 -19.63
C ARG A 95 13.42 -6.91 -18.83
N SER A 96 14.13 -7.91 -18.31
CA SER A 96 15.33 -7.68 -17.51
C SER A 96 16.37 -6.89 -18.28
N GLY A 97 16.86 -5.79 -17.68
CA GLY A 97 17.78 -4.85 -18.33
C GLY A 97 17.12 -3.67 -19.04
N SER A 98 15.80 -3.70 -19.24
CA SER A 98 15.03 -2.57 -19.78
C SER A 98 14.67 -1.55 -18.68
N LEU A 99 14.27 -0.35 -19.10
CA LEU A 99 13.81 0.70 -18.20
C LEU A 99 12.34 0.47 -17.77
N PRO A 100 11.91 1.00 -16.61
CA PRO A 100 10.51 0.94 -16.21
C PRO A 100 9.62 1.70 -17.18
N THR A 101 8.36 1.28 -17.26
CA THR A 101 7.30 2.08 -17.88
C THR A 101 6.95 3.29 -17.00
N ASP A 102 6.25 4.28 -17.57
CA ASP A 102 5.72 5.40 -16.79
C ASP A 102 4.73 4.90 -15.71
N ARG A 103 3.97 3.84 -16.02
CA ARG A 103 3.08 3.16 -15.06
C ARG A 103 3.85 2.56 -13.88
N ASP A 104 5.00 1.92 -14.11
CA ASP A 104 5.81 1.35 -13.01
C ASP A 104 6.27 2.44 -12.04
N LEU A 105 6.67 3.60 -12.56
CA LEU A 105 7.09 4.74 -11.74
C LEU A 105 5.91 5.36 -10.98
N LEU A 106 4.76 5.54 -11.64
CA LEU A 106 3.53 6.05 -11.02
C LEU A 106 3.01 5.14 -9.92
N GLU A 107 2.97 3.82 -10.14
CA GLU A 107 2.55 2.85 -9.10
C GLU A 107 3.55 2.81 -7.94
N THR A 108 4.84 3.01 -8.21
CA THR A 108 5.86 3.12 -7.16
C THR A 108 5.61 4.37 -6.30
N LEU A 109 5.25 5.52 -6.89
CA LEU A 109 4.86 6.71 -6.12
C LEU A 109 3.54 6.51 -5.36
N ARG A 110 2.54 5.88 -5.99
CA ARG A 110 1.22 5.64 -5.38
C ARG A 110 1.29 4.73 -4.17
N ARG A 111 2.05 3.63 -4.25
CA ARG A 111 2.14 2.62 -3.19
C ARG A 111 3.27 2.89 -2.19
N GLY A 112 4.28 3.65 -2.61
CA GLY A 112 5.59 3.65 -1.97
C GLY A 112 6.32 2.31 -2.15
N LEU A 113 7.37 2.09 -1.37
CA LEU A 113 8.13 0.84 -1.35
C LEU A 113 8.11 0.23 0.06
N PRO A 114 7.14 -0.67 0.35
CA PRO A 114 7.06 -1.36 1.64
C PRO A 114 8.38 -2.06 2.01
N GLY A 115 8.77 -1.98 3.29
CA GLY A 115 10.07 -2.48 3.75
C GLY A 115 11.25 -1.56 3.35
N SER A 116 10.97 -0.28 3.10
CA SER A 116 11.95 0.79 2.97
C SER A 116 11.39 2.09 3.54
N ALA A 117 12.19 3.14 3.60
CA ALA A 117 11.74 4.46 4.06
C ALA A 117 10.98 5.28 3.00
N MET A 118 10.72 4.75 1.80
CA MET A 118 10.00 5.47 0.76
C MET A 118 8.47 5.38 0.98
N PRO A 119 7.80 6.47 1.39
CA PRO A 119 6.37 6.46 1.68
C PRO A 119 5.55 6.42 0.39
N ALA A 120 4.23 6.28 0.54
CA ALA A 120 3.30 6.57 -0.54
C ALA A 120 3.08 8.08 -0.69
N PHE A 121 2.91 8.53 -1.92
CA PHE A 121 2.68 9.94 -2.28
C PHE A 121 1.24 10.17 -2.73
N VAL A 122 0.27 9.51 -2.09
CA VAL A 122 -1.16 9.59 -2.46
C VAL A 122 -1.77 10.97 -2.20
N TYR A 123 -1.13 11.80 -1.38
CA TYR A 123 -1.54 13.19 -1.15
C TYR A 123 -1.25 14.09 -2.35
N LEU A 124 -0.37 13.67 -3.26
CA LEU A 124 -0.12 14.34 -4.53
C LEU A 124 -1.17 13.91 -5.55
N SER A 125 -1.71 14.89 -6.27
CA SER A 125 -2.59 14.66 -7.41
C SER A 125 -1.90 13.81 -8.50
N ASP A 126 -2.68 13.20 -9.38
CA ASP A 126 -2.13 12.42 -10.49
C ASP A 126 -1.17 13.27 -11.35
N ARG A 127 -1.53 14.53 -11.61
CA ARG A 127 -0.68 15.48 -12.35
C ARG A 127 0.65 15.77 -11.67
N GLU A 128 0.66 15.93 -10.35
CA GLU A 128 1.90 16.14 -9.58
C GLU A 128 2.79 14.89 -9.59
N ARG A 129 2.19 13.70 -9.51
CA ARG A 129 2.94 12.43 -9.65
C ARG A 129 3.49 12.24 -11.06
N GLU A 130 2.74 12.59 -12.10
CA GLU A 130 3.21 12.61 -13.48
C GLU A 130 4.38 13.59 -13.68
N ALA A 131 4.30 14.78 -13.09
CA ALA A 131 5.38 15.77 -13.10
C ALA A 131 6.65 15.24 -12.41
N LEU A 132 6.53 14.59 -11.25
CA LEU A 132 7.64 13.91 -10.58
C LEU A 132 8.27 12.81 -11.46
N VAL A 133 7.43 11.99 -12.12
CA VAL A 133 7.91 10.96 -13.05
C VAL A 133 8.69 11.58 -14.21
N LEU A 134 8.19 12.69 -14.79
CA LEU A 134 8.91 13.43 -15.83
C LEU A 134 10.29 13.91 -15.34
N HIS A 135 10.35 14.47 -14.12
CA HIS A 135 11.62 14.89 -13.53
C HIS A 135 12.58 13.72 -13.28
N VAL A 136 12.12 12.62 -12.68
CA VAL A 136 12.96 11.43 -12.45
C VAL A 136 13.51 10.86 -13.75
N LYS A 137 12.72 10.84 -14.83
CA LYS A 137 13.17 10.41 -16.16
C LYS A 137 14.28 11.33 -16.70
N SER A 138 14.22 12.62 -16.43
CA SER A 138 15.24 13.59 -16.84
C SER A 138 16.58 13.39 -16.15
N LEU A 139 16.59 12.87 -14.90
CA LEU A 139 17.82 12.56 -14.15
C LEU A 139 18.61 11.38 -14.72
N ALA A 140 18.00 10.61 -15.61
CA ALA A 140 18.63 9.48 -16.30
C ALA A 140 19.31 9.88 -17.62
N VAL A 141 19.19 11.13 -18.06
CA VAL A 141 19.80 11.69 -19.27
C VAL A 141 21.32 11.79 -19.10
N PHE A 142 22.07 11.49 -20.15
CA PHE A 142 23.54 11.58 -20.14
C PHE A 142 24.09 11.86 -21.53
N GLU A 143 25.35 12.30 -21.59
CA GLU A 143 26.05 12.60 -22.84
C GLU A 143 26.97 11.44 -23.25
N VAL A 144 26.99 11.11 -24.54
CA VAL A 144 27.95 10.19 -25.16
C VAL A 144 28.47 10.82 -26.44
N ASP A 145 29.79 11.00 -26.57
CA ASP A 145 30.43 11.58 -27.76
C ASP A 145 29.86 12.93 -28.23
N GLY A 146 29.33 13.73 -27.29
CA GLY A 146 28.71 15.03 -27.57
C GLY A 146 27.23 14.97 -27.96
N GLU A 147 26.61 13.79 -27.90
CA GLU A 147 25.18 13.60 -28.11
C GLU A 147 24.43 13.32 -26.80
N THR A 148 23.32 14.05 -26.60
CA THR A 148 22.42 13.84 -25.47
C THR A 148 21.59 12.58 -25.67
N VAL A 149 21.84 11.57 -24.84
CA VAL A 149 21.05 10.34 -24.79
C VAL A 149 19.92 10.51 -23.78
N ARG A 150 18.68 10.26 -24.23
CA ARG A 150 17.46 10.27 -23.42
C ARG A 150 16.90 8.85 -23.32
N PRO A 151 17.32 8.05 -22.33
CA PRO A 151 17.02 6.62 -22.29
C PRO A 151 15.53 6.31 -22.29
N PHE A 152 14.73 7.08 -21.57
CA PHE A 152 13.27 6.89 -21.52
C PHE A 152 12.55 7.21 -22.84
N GLU A 153 13.20 7.88 -23.78
CA GLU A 153 12.65 8.15 -25.12
C GLU A 153 13.14 7.14 -26.17
N THR A 154 14.33 6.57 -25.96
CA THR A 154 15.07 5.83 -27.00
C THR A 154 15.28 4.35 -26.68
N TRP A 155 15.30 3.95 -25.42
CA TRP A 155 15.55 2.56 -25.03
C TRP A 155 14.26 1.76 -24.94
N ASP A 156 14.40 0.44 -25.04
CA ASP A 156 13.29 -0.49 -24.90
C ASP A 156 12.62 -0.37 -23.52
N ARG A 157 11.30 -0.27 -23.56
CA ARG A 157 10.39 -0.24 -22.40
C ARG A 157 9.14 -1.07 -22.67
N THR A 158 9.22 -2.03 -23.59
CA THR A 158 8.11 -2.93 -23.89
C THR A 158 7.72 -3.70 -22.63
N PRO A 159 6.46 -3.58 -22.17
CA PRO A 159 5.97 -4.34 -21.03
C PRO A 159 6.08 -5.84 -21.27
N PHE A 160 6.38 -6.58 -20.22
CA PHE A 160 6.31 -8.02 -20.18
C PHE A 160 4.84 -8.45 -20.23
N GLU A 161 4.52 -9.35 -21.17
CA GLU A 161 3.19 -9.96 -21.25
C GLU A 161 3.03 -10.99 -20.14
N VAL A 162 2.08 -10.74 -19.23
CA VAL A 162 1.77 -11.67 -18.15
C VAL A 162 0.68 -12.62 -18.66
N SER A 163 0.95 -13.93 -18.67
CA SER A 163 -0.07 -14.92 -19.02
C SER A 163 -1.21 -14.96 -18.00
N GLN A 164 -2.26 -15.69 -18.36
CA GLN A 164 -3.35 -15.95 -17.44
C GLN A 164 -2.89 -16.86 -16.29
N GLU A 165 -3.12 -16.42 -15.05
CA GLU A 165 -2.86 -17.19 -13.84
C GLU A 165 -3.74 -18.45 -13.81
N PRO A 166 -3.15 -19.67 -13.73
CA PRO A 166 -3.89 -20.90 -13.50
C PRO A 166 -4.51 -20.93 -12.10
N PRO A 167 -5.58 -21.72 -11.86
CA PRO A 167 -6.15 -21.85 -10.53
C PRO A 167 -5.13 -22.29 -9.47
N ARG A 168 -5.12 -21.60 -8.32
CA ARG A 168 -4.33 -21.99 -7.16
C ARG A 168 -4.89 -23.26 -6.52
N THR A 169 -4.10 -24.33 -6.60
CA THR A 169 -4.42 -25.66 -6.04
C THR A 169 -3.27 -26.17 -5.17
N GLU A 170 -3.52 -27.16 -4.32
CA GLU A 170 -2.46 -27.85 -3.54
C GLU A 170 -1.36 -28.40 -4.45
N GLN A 171 -1.72 -28.95 -5.61
CA GLN A 171 -0.76 -29.44 -6.60
C GLN A 171 0.13 -28.33 -7.15
N SER A 172 -0.44 -27.15 -7.45
CA SER A 172 0.34 -26.00 -7.92
C SER A 172 1.29 -25.47 -6.84
N ILE A 173 0.89 -25.50 -5.57
CA ILE A 173 1.73 -25.10 -4.43
C ILE A 173 2.87 -26.10 -4.25
N ALA A 174 2.59 -27.40 -4.31
CA ALA A 174 3.60 -28.45 -4.22
C ALA A 174 4.62 -28.33 -5.36
N ARG A 175 4.15 -28.08 -6.60
CA ARG A 175 5.02 -27.81 -7.74
C ARG A 175 5.89 -26.57 -7.51
N GLY A 176 5.31 -25.49 -6.99
CA GLY A 176 6.05 -24.27 -6.68
C GLY A 176 7.17 -24.48 -5.67
N LYS A 177 6.94 -25.34 -4.66
CA LYS A 177 7.97 -25.75 -3.71
C LYS A 177 9.14 -26.47 -4.39
N GLU A 178 8.84 -27.42 -5.29
CA GLU A 178 9.88 -28.10 -6.07
C GLU A 178 10.70 -27.10 -6.91
N VAL A 179 10.04 -26.11 -7.52
CA VAL A 179 10.70 -25.06 -8.29
C VAL A 179 11.57 -24.19 -7.38
N TYR A 180 11.08 -23.80 -6.20
CA TYR A 180 11.83 -23.02 -5.21
C TYR A 180 13.14 -23.71 -4.80
N GLU A 181 13.09 -25.03 -4.59
CA GLU A 181 14.27 -25.86 -4.29
C GLU A 181 15.19 -26.01 -5.52
N LYS A 182 14.65 -26.35 -6.69
CA LYS A 182 15.41 -26.56 -7.94
C LYS A 182 16.17 -25.30 -8.39
N VAL A 183 15.55 -24.14 -8.23
CA VAL A 183 16.12 -22.82 -8.59
C VAL A 183 16.96 -22.24 -7.46
N GLU A 184 17.10 -22.98 -6.34
CA GLU A 184 17.92 -22.63 -5.19
C GLU A 184 17.54 -21.28 -4.55
N CYS A 185 16.25 -20.91 -4.61
CA CYS A 185 15.73 -19.68 -3.99
C CYS A 185 16.07 -19.62 -2.49
N ALA A 186 16.10 -20.78 -1.83
CA ALA A 186 16.49 -20.95 -0.43
C ALA A 186 17.89 -20.45 -0.08
N LYS A 187 18.83 -20.38 -1.04
CA LYS A 187 20.19 -19.85 -0.75
C LYS A 187 20.17 -18.41 -0.25
N CYS A 188 19.20 -17.62 -0.73
CA CYS A 188 19.03 -16.23 -0.32
C CYS A 188 17.82 -16.07 0.62
N HIS A 189 16.69 -16.69 0.29
CA HIS A 189 15.44 -16.50 1.01
C HIS A 189 15.23 -17.49 2.17
N GLY A 190 16.08 -18.51 2.33
CA GLY A 190 15.95 -19.57 3.34
C GLY A 190 14.90 -20.62 2.97
N ASP A 191 14.96 -21.80 3.61
CA ASP A 191 14.04 -22.92 3.29
C ASP A 191 12.58 -22.60 3.63
N ARG A 192 12.36 -21.71 4.61
CA ARG A 192 11.03 -21.23 5.01
C ARG A 192 10.66 -19.87 4.41
N GLY A 193 11.53 -19.29 3.57
CA GLY A 193 11.30 -17.97 2.99
C GLY A 193 11.49 -16.80 3.97
N LEU A 194 12.24 -16.96 5.06
CA LEU A 194 12.43 -15.90 6.07
C LEU A 194 13.44 -14.82 5.69
N GLY A 195 14.14 -14.98 4.56
CA GLY A 195 15.25 -14.10 4.17
C GLY A 195 16.55 -14.41 4.92
N ASP A 196 16.69 -15.61 5.47
CA ASP A 196 17.78 -16.08 6.32
C ASP A 196 18.62 -17.20 5.67
N GLY A 197 18.62 -17.27 4.34
CA GLY A 197 19.41 -18.24 3.59
C GLY A 197 20.92 -18.09 3.85
N PRO A 198 21.73 -19.12 3.57
CA PRO A 198 23.17 -19.12 3.84
C PRO A 198 23.93 -17.95 3.18
N SER A 199 23.43 -17.41 2.07
CA SER A 199 24.02 -16.25 1.39
C SER A 199 23.43 -14.91 1.84
N ALA A 200 22.38 -14.88 2.66
CA ALA A 200 21.60 -13.68 2.96
C ALA A 200 22.45 -12.54 3.58
N ALA A 201 23.38 -12.88 4.46
CA ALA A 201 24.23 -11.90 5.13
C ALA A 201 25.31 -11.26 4.22
N THR A 202 25.62 -11.89 3.08
CA THR A 202 26.65 -11.45 2.14
C THR A 202 26.09 -10.76 0.90
N LEU A 203 24.76 -10.64 0.78
CA LEU A 203 24.13 -10.00 -0.36
C LEU A 203 24.42 -8.50 -0.39
N VAL A 204 24.89 -8.03 -1.53
CA VAL A 204 25.08 -6.61 -1.83
C VAL A 204 24.36 -6.23 -3.12
N ASP A 205 23.93 -4.98 -3.22
CA ASP A 205 23.42 -4.43 -4.47
C ASP A 205 24.55 -4.07 -5.44
N GLU A 206 24.20 -3.56 -6.62
CA GLU A 206 25.20 -3.22 -7.64
C GLU A 206 26.17 -2.10 -7.23
N GLU A 207 25.84 -1.34 -6.20
CA GLU A 207 26.68 -0.27 -5.63
C GLU A 207 27.38 -0.74 -4.35
N GLU A 208 27.49 -2.06 -4.15
CA GLU A 208 28.14 -2.75 -3.02
C GLU A 208 27.49 -2.48 -1.66
N HIS A 209 26.28 -1.93 -1.61
CA HIS A 209 25.55 -1.76 -0.36
C HIS A 209 24.88 -3.06 0.05
N ALA A 210 24.94 -3.40 1.33
CA ALA A 210 24.22 -4.55 1.87
C ALA A 210 22.73 -4.49 1.51
N ILE A 211 22.17 -5.62 1.08
CA ILE A 211 20.75 -5.76 0.75
C ILE A 211 20.20 -7.05 1.34
N ARG A 212 19.05 -6.97 1.99
CA ARG A 212 18.40 -8.16 2.57
C ARG A 212 17.43 -8.79 1.58
N ALA A 213 17.45 -10.13 1.52
CA ALA A 213 16.40 -10.90 0.88
C ALA A 213 15.06 -10.64 1.58
N ALA A 214 13.96 -10.65 0.84
CA ALA A 214 12.64 -10.45 1.41
C ALA A 214 12.28 -11.63 2.32
N ASN A 215 11.70 -11.33 3.49
CA ASN A 215 10.96 -12.31 4.28
C ASN A 215 9.59 -12.52 3.64
N LEU A 216 9.47 -13.60 2.88
CA LEU A 216 8.29 -14.00 2.11
C LEU A 216 7.12 -14.36 3.03
N THR A 217 7.37 -14.77 4.27
CA THR A 217 6.30 -15.19 5.21
C THR A 217 5.44 -14.03 5.69
N LEU A 218 5.92 -12.79 5.58
CA LEU A 218 5.14 -11.60 5.92
C LEU A 218 4.07 -11.28 4.87
N GLY A 219 4.23 -11.79 3.64
CA GLY A 219 3.39 -11.43 2.50
C GLY A 219 3.42 -9.93 2.19
N VAL A 220 4.56 -9.27 2.44
CA VAL A 220 4.77 -7.84 2.11
C VAL A 220 5.98 -7.72 1.20
N TYR A 221 5.74 -7.17 0.02
CA TYR A 221 6.70 -7.14 -1.07
C TYR A 221 6.85 -5.71 -1.59
N LYS A 222 8.09 -5.29 -1.85
CA LYS A 222 8.42 -3.95 -2.36
C LYS A 222 7.64 -3.60 -3.63
N GLY A 223 7.49 -4.58 -4.52
CA GLY A 223 6.84 -4.43 -5.81
C GLY A 223 5.32 -4.68 -5.83
N GLY A 224 4.70 -4.89 -4.66
CA GLY A 224 3.31 -5.32 -4.53
C GLY A 224 3.15 -6.83 -4.34
N ASP A 225 2.00 -7.21 -3.80
CA ASP A 225 1.72 -8.52 -3.22
C ASP A 225 0.62 -9.31 -3.95
N GLU A 226 0.07 -8.75 -5.03
CA GLU A 226 -0.82 -9.47 -5.95
C GLU A 226 -0.04 -10.51 -6.77
N SER A 227 -0.72 -11.55 -7.23
CA SER A 227 -0.11 -12.62 -8.04
C SER A 227 0.64 -12.07 -9.27
N ARG A 228 0.05 -11.09 -9.97
CA ARG A 228 0.69 -10.40 -11.10
C ARG A 228 2.00 -9.71 -10.71
N ASP A 229 2.03 -9.04 -9.56
CA ASP A 229 3.22 -8.33 -9.10
C ASP A 229 4.35 -9.29 -8.78
N LEU A 230 4.05 -10.40 -8.11
CA LEU A 230 5.02 -11.45 -7.79
C LEU A 230 5.55 -12.12 -9.05
N TYR A 231 4.66 -12.45 -9.99
CA TYR A 231 5.03 -12.99 -11.30
C TYR A 231 6.02 -12.06 -12.02
N LEU A 232 5.76 -10.75 -12.05
CA LEU A 232 6.67 -9.79 -12.67
C LEU A 232 8.03 -9.72 -11.97
N ARG A 233 8.11 -9.87 -10.65
CA ARG A 233 9.40 -9.90 -9.94
C ARG A 233 10.22 -11.13 -10.30
N LEU A 234 9.58 -12.27 -10.53
CA LEU A 234 10.26 -13.49 -10.97
C LEU A 234 10.69 -13.40 -12.44
N MET A 235 9.82 -12.91 -13.32
CA MET A 235 10.09 -12.87 -14.77
C MET A 235 11.00 -11.71 -15.19
N CYS A 236 10.87 -10.54 -14.55
CA CYS A 236 11.68 -9.37 -14.90
C CYS A 236 12.93 -9.23 -14.00
N GLY A 237 12.92 -9.92 -12.86
CA GLY A 237 13.91 -9.75 -11.80
C GLY A 237 13.72 -8.44 -11.02
N MET A 238 14.71 -8.10 -10.20
CA MET A 238 14.80 -6.79 -9.55
C MET A 238 16.13 -6.14 -9.92
N PRO A 239 16.20 -5.39 -11.04
CA PRO A 239 17.45 -4.81 -11.55
C PRO A 239 18.24 -4.01 -10.50
N GLY A 240 19.56 -4.18 -10.53
CA GLY A 240 20.47 -3.58 -9.54
C GLY A 240 20.45 -4.29 -8.18
N SER A 241 19.86 -5.49 -8.08
CA SER A 241 19.96 -6.37 -6.91
C SER A 241 20.41 -7.77 -7.31
N PRO A 242 20.78 -8.63 -6.34
CA PRO A 242 21.09 -10.04 -6.59
C PRO A 242 19.90 -10.90 -7.04
N MET A 243 18.68 -10.38 -7.10
CA MET A 243 17.48 -11.11 -7.53
C MET A 243 17.34 -11.03 -9.07
N PRO A 244 17.73 -12.08 -9.81
CA PRO A 244 17.78 -12.04 -11.27
C PRO A 244 16.38 -12.21 -11.88
N SER A 245 16.30 -12.08 -13.20
CA SER A 245 15.17 -12.65 -13.94
C SER A 245 15.31 -14.16 -14.04
N PHE A 246 14.21 -14.87 -13.79
CA PHE A 246 14.09 -16.32 -13.95
C PHE A 246 13.40 -16.72 -15.25
N GLN A 247 13.10 -15.76 -16.14
CA GLN A 247 12.43 -16.04 -17.41
C GLN A 247 13.13 -17.15 -18.21
N ALA A 248 14.47 -17.11 -18.28
CA ALA A 248 15.26 -18.12 -18.99
C ALA A 248 15.49 -19.41 -18.18
N THR A 249 15.09 -19.43 -16.90
CA THR A 249 15.24 -20.59 -16.00
C THR A 249 14.02 -21.50 -16.05
N PHE A 250 12.82 -20.94 -16.26
CA PHE A 250 11.59 -21.72 -16.32
C PHE A 250 11.44 -22.41 -17.68
N GLU A 251 11.36 -23.73 -17.65
CA GLU A 251 11.08 -24.55 -18.85
C GLU A 251 9.63 -24.40 -19.30
N LYS A 252 8.72 -24.16 -18.34
CA LYS A 252 7.29 -24.00 -18.52
C LYS A 252 6.83 -22.73 -17.82
N GLU A 253 5.97 -21.96 -18.46
CA GLU A 253 5.46 -20.73 -17.86
C GLU A 253 4.67 -21.00 -16.57
N GLU A 254 4.00 -22.15 -16.49
CA GLU A 254 3.27 -22.62 -15.32
C GLU A 254 4.17 -22.81 -14.09
N ASP A 255 5.48 -23.01 -14.27
CA ASP A 255 6.43 -23.12 -13.14
C ASP A 255 6.58 -21.78 -12.41
N CYS A 256 6.49 -20.65 -13.13
CA CYS A 256 6.48 -19.33 -12.52
C CYS A 256 5.22 -19.14 -11.66
N TRP A 257 4.04 -19.46 -12.19
CA TRP A 257 2.78 -19.38 -11.45
C TRP A 257 2.74 -20.32 -10.24
N ALA A 258 3.22 -21.55 -10.41
CA ALA A 258 3.37 -22.49 -9.30
C ALA A 258 4.25 -21.89 -8.19
N LEU A 259 5.38 -21.27 -8.55
CA LEU A 259 6.26 -20.58 -7.60
C LEU A 259 5.55 -19.41 -6.90
N VAL A 260 4.76 -18.60 -7.62
CA VAL A 260 3.91 -17.55 -7.02
C VAL A 260 2.94 -18.14 -6.00
N HIS A 261 2.23 -19.22 -6.33
CA HIS A 261 1.30 -19.88 -5.41
C HIS A 261 2.01 -20.42 -4.16
N TYR A 262 3.21 -20.96 -4.33
CA TYR A 262 4.04 -21.41 -3.22
C TYR A 262 4.50 -20.24 -2.34
N MET A 263 5.01 -19.15 -2.91
CA MET A 263 5.39 -17.94 -2.17
C MET A 263 4.21 -17.39 -1.35
N GLN A 264 3.01 -17.35 -1.92
CA GLN A 264 1.80 -16.94 -1.21
C GLN A 264 1.41 -17.94 -0.10
N SER A 265 1.72 -19.24 -0.27
CA SER A 265 1.50 -20.26 0.77
C SER A 265 2.48 -20.18 1.94
N LEU A 266 3.64 -19.54 1.78
CA LEU A 266 4.63 -19.34 2.85
C LEU A 266 4.18 -18.34 3.91
N ARG A 267 3.06 -17.64 3.68
CA ARG A 267 2.51 -16.67 4.60
C ARG A 267 2.26 -17.33 5.97
N GLY A 268 3.02 -16.88 6.97
CA GLY A 268 3.03 -17.48 8.30
C GLY A 268 1.92 -16.94 9.21
N PRO A 269 1.77 -17.49 10.43
CA PRO A 269 0.87 -16.94 11.47
C PRO A 269 1.27 -15.50 11.84
N ASP A 270 2.56 -15.19 11.77
CA ASP A 270 3.10 -13.85 11.93
C ASP A 270 2.87 -12.96 10.68
N ALA A 271 2.06 -13.32 9.70
CA ALA A 271 1.71 -12.36 8.67
C ALA A 271 0.60 -11.44 9.18
N PRO A 272 0.59 -10.13 8.84
CA PRO A 272 -0.52 -9.26 9.20
C PRO A 272 -1.87 -9.86 8.79
N TRP A 273 -2.89 -9.82 9.64
CA TRP A 273 -4.16 -10.41 9.23
C TRP A 273 -4.77 -9.63 8.04
N ARG A 274 -5.30 -10.37 7.07
CA ARG A 274 -6.01 -9.83 5.89
C ARG A 274 -7.48 -10.22 6.02
N PRO A 275 -8.43 -9.27 5.94
CA PRO A 275 -9.84 -9.61 5.88
C PRO A 275 -10.18 -10.43 4.63
N ASP A 276 -10.83 -11.58 4.82
CA ASP A 276 -11.52 -12.33 3.74
C ASP A 276 -12.91 -11.74 3.41
N ALA A 277 -13.32 -10.72 4.19
CA ALA A 277 -14.67 -10.15 4.21
C ALA A 277 -15.03 -9.37 2.93
N PRO A 278 -16.34 -9.22 2.61
CA PRO A 278 -16.78 -8.30 1.56
C PRO A 278 -16.24 -6.89 1.84
N GLU A 279 -15.97 -6.14 0.77
CA GLU A 279 -15.29 -4.83 0.76
C GLU A 279 -15.91 -3.75 1.68
N GLU A 280 -17.06 -4.02 2.30
CA GLU A 280 -17.90 -3.04 3.01
C GLU A 280 -17.74 -3.01 4.54
N SER A 281 -17.06 -3.95 5.22
CA SER A 281 -16.88 -3.84 6.69
C SER A 281 -15.87 -2.76 7.07
N ALA A 282 -16.02 -2.12 8.24
CA ALA A 282 -15.08 -1.08 8.68
C ALA A 282 -13.66 -1.63 8.84
N VAL A 283 -13.51 -2.87 9.35
CA VAL A 283 -12.20 -3.52 9.43
C VAL A 283 -11.60 -3.77 8.05
N ALA A 284 -12.39 -4.20 7.06
CA ALA A 284 -11.92 -4.40 5.69
C ALA A 284 -11.52 -3.09 5.01
N ARG A 285 -12.33 -2.06 5.18
CA ARG A 285 -12.03 -0.69 4.74
C ARG A 285 -10.76 -0.16 5.42
N GLY A 286 -10.61 -0.36 6.73
CA GLY A 286 -9.46 0.07 7.52
C GLY A 286 -8.15 -0.55 7.04
N TRP A 287 -8.16 -1.86 6.81
CA TRP A 287 -7.05 -2.57 6.19
C TRP A 287 -6.70 -1.94 4.83
N ARG A 288 -7.69 -1.74 3.95
CA ARG A 288 -7.48 -1.18 2.62
C ARG A 288 -6.84 0.20 2.71
N LEU A 289 -7.42 1.11 3.48
CA LEU A 289 -6.91 2.46 3.69
C LEU A 289 -5.49 2.45 4.27
N PHE A 290 -5.21 1.61 5.27
CA PHE A 290 -3.85 1.52 5.83
C PHE A 290 -2.80 1.12 4.78
N ASN A 291 -3.19 0.29 3.81
CA ASN A 291 -2.31 -0.14 2.73
C ASN A 291 -2.23 0.88 1.58
N GLU A 292 -3.38 1.40 1.12
CA GLU A 292 -3.50 2.31 -0.03
C GLU A 292 -3.00 3.71 0.30
N MET A 293 -3.26 4.19 1.50
CA MET A 293 -2.73 5.47 1.98
C MET A 293 -1.24 5.39 2.31
N GLY A 294 -0.66 4.18 2.29
CA GLY A 294 0.76 3.95 2.49
C GLY A 294 1.22 4.04 3.94
N CYS A 295 0.31 3.99 4.92
CA CYS A 295 0.66 3.91 6.35
C CYS A 295 1.63 2.75 6.61
N ARG A 296 1.44 1.62 5.92
CA ARG A 296 2.33 0.44 5.98
C ARG A 296 3.78 0.69 5.60
N SER A 297 4.06 1.70 4.78
CA SER A 297 5.44 1.95 4.31
C SER A 297 6.33 2.45 5.45
N CYS A 298 5.75 3.20 6.39
CA CYS A 298 6.45 3.65 7.61
C CYS A 298 6.13 2.78 8.83
N HIS A 299 4.86 2.45 9.06
CA HIS A 299 4.43 1.65 10.21
C HIS A 299 4.54 0.15 9.99
N GLY A 300 5.16 -0.30 8.90
CA GLY A 300 5.39 -1.70 8.62
C GLY A 300 4.13 -2.50 8.31
N ALA A 301 4.37 -3.74 7.90
CA ALA A 301 3.35 -4.75 7.68
C ALA A 301 2.48 -4.93 8.94
N GLY A 302 1.16 -4.76 8.83
CA GLY A 302 0.26 -4.94 9.98
C GLY A 302 0.41 -3.91 11.09
N GLY A 303 1.12 -2.79 10.85
CA GLY A 303 1.41 -1.84 11.92
C GLY A 303 2.57 -2.28 12.82
N ARG A 304 3.49 -3.15 12.40
CA ARG A 304 4.60 -3.60 13.27
C ARG A 304 5.67 -2.57 13.58
N GLY A 305 5.69 -1.45 12.88
CA GLY A 305 6.69 -0.40 13.01
C GLY A 305 8.09 -0.87 12.62
N GLY A 306 9.10 -0.30 13.27
CA GLY A 306 10.49 -0.75 13.16
C GLY A 306 11.27 -0.17 11.98
N VAL A 307 10.64 0.67 11.14
CA VAL A 307 11.36 1.45 10.13
C VAL A 307 12.27 2.44 10.84
N THR A 308 13.58 2.40 10.56
CA THR A 308 14.55 3.31 11.17
C THR A 308 14.22 4.77 10.88
N ASN A 309 14.18 5.58 11.93
CA ASN A 309 13.97 7.03 11.84
C ASN A 309 15.13 7.75 12.58
N PRO A 310 16.24 8.01 11.89
CA PRO A 310 17.46 8.57 12.46
C PRO A 310 17.20 9.86 13.27
N ASN A 311 17.86 10.00 14.42
CA ASN A 311 17.68 11.11 15.37
C ASN A 311 16.26 11.27 15.97
N TYR A 312 15.33 10.36 15.70
CA TYR A 312 14.06 10.32 16.42
C TYR A 312 14.28 9.80 17.85
N ILE A 313 13.57 10.36 18.84
CA ILE A 313 13.66 9.94 20.25
C ILE A 313 13.46 8.42 20.44
N LYS A 314 12.64 7.78 19.59
CA LYS A 314 12.39 6.33 19.66
C LYS A 314 13.25 5.51 18.69
N ASP A 315 14.17 6.15 17.97
CA ASP A 315 15.05 5.59 16.93
C ASP A 315 14.34 4.94 15.71
N THR A 316 13.10 4.46 15.85
CA THR A 316 12.27 3.84 14.79
C THR A 316 10.83 4.36 14.80
N VAL A 317 10.14 4.22 13.67
CA VAL A 317 8.69 4.47 13.57
C VAL A 317 7.96 3.49 14.49
N PRO A 318 7.05 3.99 15.36
CA PRO A 318 6.45 3.16 16.41
C PRO A 318 5.55 2.05 15.84
N PRO A 319 5.48 0.89 16.52
CA PRO A 319 4.47 -0.11 16.26
C PRO A 319 3.08 0.45 16.56
N LEU A 320 2.14 0.14 15.68
CA LEU A 320 0.70 0.34 15.80
C LEU A 320 -0.07 -0.98 15.99
N HIS A 321 0.53 -2.14 15.77
CA HIS A 321 -0.12 -3.43 16.01
C HIS A 321 -0.44 -3.67 17.50
N THR A 322 0.24 -2.98 18.42
CA THR A 322 -0.04 -3.01 19.86
C THR A 322 -0.97 -1.85 20.29
N LEU A 323 -1.93 -1.49 19.44
CA LEU A 323 -2.78 -0.31 19.68
C LEU A 323 -3.71 -0.51 20.88
N ALA A 324 -4.15 -1.76 21.13
CA ALA A 324 -5.06 -2.05 22.22
C ALA A 324 -4.44 -1.70 23.58
N ASP A 325 -3.16 -2.05 23.79
CA ASP A 325 -2.41 -1.68 24.99
C ASP A 325 -2.36 -0.16 25.19
N ARG A 326 -2.16 0.58 24.10
CA ARG A 326 -2.13 2.05 24.14
C ARG A 326 -3.51 2.63 24.43
N MET A 327 -4.56 1.96 23.98
CA MET A 327 -5.95 2.29 24.29
C MET A 327 -6.41 1.74 25.65
N MET A 328 -5.52 1.13 26.45
CA MET A 328 -5.85 0.55 27.75
C MET A 328 -6.89 -0.59 27.67
N LEU A 329 -6.96 -1.29 26.53
CA LEU A 329 -7.79 -2.47 26.29
C LEU A 329 -6.88 -3.70 26.45
N PHE A 330 -7.00 -4.39 27.57
CA PHE A 330 -6.07 -5.48 27.96
C PHE A 330 -6.65 -6.88 27.76
N ASP A 331 -7.95 -6.98 27.48
CA ASP A 331 -8.66 -8.23 27.29
C ASP A 331 -9.16 -8.31 25.83
N ARG A 332 -9.19 -9.53 25.28
CA ARG A 332 -9.56 -9.75 23.89
C ARG A 332 -11.02 -9.38 23.64
N GLU A 333 -11.89 -9.69 24.59
CA GLU A 333 -13.31 -9.38 24.56
C GLU A 333 -13.55 -7.86 24.51
N ASP A 334 -12.75 -7.07 25.23
CA ASP A 334 -12.86 -5.60 25.22
C ASP A 334 -12.51 -5.03 23.84
N VAL A 335 -11.47 -5.57 23.22
CA VAL A 335 -11.08 -5.20 21.85
C VAL A 335 -12.17 -5.57 20.86
N GLU A 336 -12.70 -6.79 20.95
CA GLU A 336 -13.78 -7.27 20.07
C GLU A 336 -15.06 -6.43 20.23
N GLU A 337 -15.38 -5.97 21.44
CA GLU A 337 -16.50 -5.06 21.71
C GLU A 337 -16.31 -3.69 21.04
N ILE A 338 -15.15 -3.04 21.27
CA ILE A 338 -14.85 -1.73 20.66
C ILE A 338 -14.83 -1.82 19.13
N VAL A 339 -14.20 -2.85 18.56
CA VAL A 339 -14.19 -3.06 17.10
C VAL A 339 -15.61 -3.20 16.57
N ARG A 340 -16.48 -3.95 17.25
CA ARG A 340 -17.89 -4.13 16.83
C ARG A 340 -18.66 -2.81 16.83
N ILE A 341 -18.44 -1.95 17.81
CA ILE A 341 -19.08 -0.63 17.89
C ILE A 341 -18.63 0.26 16.72
N LEU A 342 -17.33 0.28 16.42
CA LEU A 342 -16.77 1.01 15.28
C LEU A 342 -17.27 0.45 13.95
N GLU A 343 -17.44 -0.86 13.82
CA GLU A 343 -18.02 -1.50 12.63
C GLU A 343 -19.48 -1.09 12.37
N GLN A 344 -20.23 -0.79 13.42
CA GLN A 344 -21.60 -0.29 13.31
C GLN A 344 -21.66 1.22 12.99
N GLY A 345 -20.51 1.89 12.89
CA GLY A 345 -20.43 3.34 12.69
C GLY A 345 -20.93 4.15 13.88
N SER A 346 -21.03 3.53 15.06
CA SER A 346 -21.49 4.17 16.29
C SER A 346 -20.33 4.94 16.92
N SER A 347 -20.60 6.16 17.39
CA SER A 347 -19.61 6.98 18.08
C SER A 347 -19.34 6.41 19.48
N LEU A 348 -18.07 6.22 19.83
CA LEU A 348 -17.72 5.80 21.19
C LEU A 348 -18.22 6.81 22.24
N HIS A 349 -18.28 8.11 21.92
CA HIS A 349 -18.80 9.13 22.84
C HIS A 349 -20.26 8.92 23.24
N SER A 350 -21.07 8.23 22.43
CA SER A 350 -22.47 7.98 22.81
C SER A 350 -22.64 6.91 23.89
N LEU A 351 -21.55 6.26 24.30
CA LEU A 351 -21.56 5.16 25.27
C LEU A 351 -20.90 5.54 26.61
N GLU A 352 -20.56 6.81 26.83
CA GLU A 352 -19.94 7.29 28.08
C GLU A 352 -20.83 7.05 29.31
N ASP A 353 -22.15 7.16 29.15
CA ASP A 353 -23.13 6.98 30.23
C ASP A 353 -23.38 5.51 30.59
N ASP A 354 -23.15 4.59 29.65
CA ASP A 354 -23.26 3.13 29.86
C ASP A 354 -22.07 2.40 29.21
N PRO A 355 -20.89 2.40 29.88
CA PRO A 355 -19.65 1.91 29.30
C PRO A 355 -19.67 0.42 28.92
N PRO A 356 -19.31 0.06 27.68
CA PRO A 356 -19.36 -1.32 27.20
C PRO A 356 -18.18 -2.18 27.68
N VAL A 357 -17.08 -1.55 28.13
CA VAL A 357 -15.84 -2.21 28.55
C VAL A 357 -15.27 -1.59 29.83
N PRO A 358 -14.46 -2.33 30.62
CA PRO A 358 -13.70 -1.76 31.71
C PRO A 358 -12.82 -0.59 31.26
N ARG A 359 -12.64 0.42 32.13
CA ARG A 359 -11.79 1.60 31.85
C ARG A 359 -12.15 2.38 30.57
N PHE A 360 -13.39 2.26 30.08
CA PHE A 360 -13.85 2.90 28.84
C PHE A 360 -13.46 4.37 28.69
N ASN A 361 -13.60 5.21 29.73
CA ASN A 361 -13.24 6.63 29.65
C ASN A 361 -11.75 6.85 29.37
N ALA A 362 -10.87 5.96 29.87
CA ALA A 362 -9.45 5.99 29.52
C ALA A 362 -9.23 5.55 28.08
N ALA A 363 -9.93 4.50 27.63
CA ALA A 363 -9.87 4.03 26.25
C ALA A 363 -10.36 5.10 25.25
N LEU A 364 -11.45 5.79 25.58
CA LEU A 364 -12.01 6.90 24.81
C LEU A 364 -11.04 8.07 24.71
N ALA A 365 -10.41 8.47 25.83
CA ALA A 365 -9.40 9.52 25.80
C ALA A 365 -8.18 9.15 24.92
N GLN A 366 -7.77 7.88 24.92
CA GLN A 366 -6.69 7.40 24.05
C GLN A 366 -7.14 7.33 22.58
N TYR A 367 -8.37 6.88 22.33
CA TYR A 367 -8.99 6.89 21.01
C TYR A 367 -8.98 8.30 20.39
N ASP A 368 -9.40 9.31 21.14
CA ASP A 368 -9.39 10.70 20.69
C ASP A 368 -7.98 11.20 20.38
N ALA A 369 -7.02 10.91 21.25
CA ALA A 369 -5.62 11.27 21.04
C ALA A 369 -5.03 10.58 19.78
N ILE A 370 -5.43 9.34 19.49
CA ILE A 370 -5.02 8.61 18.28
C ILE A 370 -5.64 9.26 17.04
N ARG A 371 -6.95 9.57 17.08
CA ARG A 371 -7.63 10.27 15.97
C ARG A 371 -6.99 11.62 15.68
N GLU A 372 -6.67 12.39 16.71
CA GLU A 372 -6.00 13.68 16.57
C GLU A 372 -4.64 13.55 15.89
N VAL A 373 -3.84 12.55 16.26
CA VAL A 373 -2.54 12.27 15.63
C VAL A 373 -2.69 11.86 14.17
N ILE A 374 -3.68 11.02 13.83
CA ILE A 374 -3.94 10.63 12.43
C ILE A 374 -4.38 11.83 11.60
N GLN A 375 -5.32 12.63 12.13
CA GLN A 375 -5.84 13.77 11.40
C GLN A 375 -4.78 14.86 11.21
N ASN A 376 -4.02 15.20 12.26
CA ASN A 376 -3.17 16.39 12.25
C ASN A 376 -1.70 16.09 11.91
N GLY A 377 -1.32 14.81 11.93
CA GLY A 377 0.07 14.42 11.89
C GLY A 377 0.83 14.77 13.16
N ILE A 378 2.07 14.31 13.24
CA ILE A 378 2.98 14.65 14.35
C ILE A 378 4.42 14.68 13.86
N THR A 379 5.16 15.69 14.30
CA THR A 379 6.60 15.80 14.05
C THR A 379 7.37 14.91 15.03
N ALA A 380 8.28 14.11 14.51
CA ALA A 380 9.16 13.27 15.29
C ALA A 380 10.10 14.12 16.15
N GLY A 381 10.00 13.96 17.47
CA GLY A 381 10.88 14.65 18.43
C GLY A 381 12.34 14.25 18.25
N ARG A 382 13.26 15.21 18.40
CA ARG A 382 14.70 14.99 18.21
C ARG A 382 15.36 14.44 19.47
N LYS A 383 16.25 13.46 19.30
CA LYS A 383 17.13 12.95 20.36
C LYS A 383 18.31 13.91 20.60
N ASP A 384 18.91 14.39 19.52
CA ASP A 384 19.92 15.44 19.48
C ASP A 384 19.34 16.68 18.76
N PRO A 385 19.16 17.82 19.46
CA PRO A 385 18.66 19.06 18.85
C PRO A 385 19.54 19.60 17.72
N GLU A 386 20.85 19.35 17.77
CA GLU A 386 21.84 19.80 16.78
C GLU A 386 22.02 18.79 15.63
N GLY A 387 21.53 17.56 15.81
CA GLY A 387 21.54 16.52 14.80
C GLY A 387 20.58 16.78 13.62
N ILE A 388 20.69 15.96 12.57
CA ILE A 388 19.76 16.03 11.43
C ILE A 388 18.31 15.89 11.91
N ALA A 389 17.38 16.64 11.32
CA ALA A 389 15.97 16.42 11.62
C ALA A 389 15.58 14.97 11.29
N PRO A 390 14.74 14.31 12.10
CA PRO A 390 14.23 12.99 11.76
C PRO A 390 13.56 13.02 10.38
N PRO A 391 14.01 12.18 9.44
CA PRO A 391 13.55 12.24 8.06
C PRO A 391 12.08 11.81 7.90
N ILE A 392 11.56 11.01 8.85
CA ILE A 392 10.19 10.52 8.80
C ILE A 392 9.36 11.23 9.88
N ASN A 393 8.31 11.91 9.45
CA ASN A 393 7.28 12.48 10.31
C ASN A 393 5.94 11.85 9.95
N MET A 394 4.97 11.87 10.87
CA MET A 394 3.63 11.41 10.56
C MET A 394 2.88 12.55 9.85
N PRO A 395 2.47 12.38 8.59
CA PRO A 395 1.76 13.43 7.86
C PRO A 395 0.34 13.61 8.41
N SER A 396 -0.25 14.75 8.06
CA SER A 396 -1.66 15.05 8.32
C SER A 396 -2.55 14.37 7.28
N TRP A 397 -3.58 13.66 7.73
CA TRP A 397 -4.58 13.01 6.88
C TRP A 397 -5.95 13.70 6.89
N ARG A 398 -6.11 14.82 7.62
CA ARG A 398 -7.37 15.56 7.80
C ARG A 398 -8.13 15.87 6.50
N HIS A 399 -7.43 16.05 5.39
CA HIS A 399 -8.04 16.40 4.10
C HIS A 399 -8.21 15.21 3.15
N LEU A 400 -7.73 14.03 3.55
CA LEU A 400 -7.72 12.82 2.73
C LEU A 400 -8.58 11.70 3.31
N LEU A 401 -8.79 11.70 4.63
CA LEU A 401 -9.55 10.69 5.35
C LEU A 401 -10.72 11.35 6.09
N SER A 402 -11.91 10.78 5.94
CA SER A 402 -13.07 11.12 6.77
C SER A 402 -12.91 10.56 8.20
N ASP A 403 -13.73 11.02 9.14
CA ASP A 403 -13.78 10.43 10.48
C ASP A 403 -14.02 8.92 10.44
N ALA A 404 -14.96 8.47 9.61
CA ALA A 404 -15.24 7.05 9.43
C ALA A 404 -14.08 6.26 8.80
N ASP A 405 -13.22 6.90 8.00
CA ASP A 405 -12.00 6.28 7.49
C ASP A 405 -10.97 6.08 8.61
N VAL A 406 -10.81 7.09 9.48
CA VAL A 406 -9.90 7.01 10.63
C VAL A 406 -10.37 5.92 11.59
N ASP A 407 -11.66 5.88 11.89
CA ASP A 407 -12.27 4.90 12.78
C ASP A 407 -12.12 3.47 12.22
N ALA A 408 -12.29 3.30 10.90
CA ALA A 408 -12.03 2.04 10.21
C ALA A 408 -10.56 1.59 10.34
N ILE A 409 -9.59 2.50 10.17
CA ILE A 409 -8.16 2.20 10.35
C ILE A 409 -7.88 1.77 11.81
N ILE A 410 -8.44 2.47 12.79
CA ILE A 410 -8.29 2.12 14.21
C ILE A 410 -8.89 0.74 14.50
N ALA A 411 -10.10 0.47 14.01
CA ALA A 411 -10.76 -0.81 14.17
C ALA A 411 -9.91 -1.95 13.60
N TRP A 412 -9.32 -1.78 12.41
CA TRP A 412 -8.41 -2.78 11.86
C TRP A 412 -7.11 -2.92 12.65
N LEU A 413 -6.49 -1.82 13.11
CA LEU A 413 -5.26 -1.89 13.89
C LEU A 413 -5.45 -2.64 15.22
N LEU A 414 -6.62 -2.47 15.85
CA LEU A 414 -6.99 -3.20 17.06
C LEU A 414 -7.02 -4.72 16.84
N THR A 415 -7.41 -5.20 15.66
CA THR A 415 -7.39 -6.64 15.33
C THR A 415 -5.98 -7.19 15.10
N GLN A 416 -4.96 -6.32 15.02
CA GLN A 416 -3.56 -6.74 14.87
C GLN A 416 -2.86 -6.98 16.22
N GLN A 417 -3.54 -6.74 17.35
CA GLN A 417 -3.00 -6.95 18.69
C GLN A 417 -2.52 -8.40 18.85
N PRO A 418 -1.23 -8.61 19.18
CA PRO A 418 -0.77 -9.93 19.56
C PRO A 418 -1.34 -10.27 20.93
N TRP A 419 -1.87 -11.47 21.07
CA TRP A 419 -2.29 -12.04 22.34
C TRP A 419 -1.31 -13.14 22.69
N GLU A 420 -0.92 -13.24 23.97
CA GLU A 420 -0.21 -14.43 24.43
C GLU A 420 -1.17 -15.61 24.24
N ASP A 421 -0.81 -16.55 23.36
CA ASP A 421 -1.58 -17.78 23.22
C ASP A 421 -1.66 -18.44 24.60
N GLU A 422 -2.85 -18.91 25.01
CA GLU A 422 -3.03 -19.72 26.24
C GLU A 422 -2.24 -21.05 26.21
N ASN A 423 -1.42 -21.30 25.18
CA ASN A 423 -0.54 -22.44 25.08
C ASN A 423 0.86 -21.97 24.65
N GLY A 424 1.76 -21.89 25.64
CA GLY A 424 3.17 -21.52 25.45
C GLY A 424 4.04 -22.54 24.74
#